data_AF-A0A845DCC5-F1
#
_entry.id   AF-A0A845DCC5-F1
#
_cell.length_a   1.000
_cell.length_b   1.000
_cell.length_c   1.000
_cell.angle_alpha   90.00
_cell.angle_beta   90.00
_cell.angle_gamma   90.00
#
_symmetry.space_group_name_H-M   'P 1'
#
loop_
_entity.id
_entity.type
_entity.pdbx_description
1 polymer ?
#
loop_
_entity_poly.entity_id
_entity_poly.type
_entity_poly.pdbx_seq_one_letter_code
_entity_poly.pdbx_strand_id
1 'polypeptide(L)'
;MLVPVEVILDLYISPGDLPINAIHLPTGYKLEIFLLRPDDALRASALQRRLLVDFGPGIGEAYVHSPEDLILYKLQYYSLSSQTKHVRDIGSIIATVGDDSLEHDYLTHWIDRLDLTEIWLEIRKQLGS
;
A
#
# COMPACT_ATOMS: atom_id res chain seq x y z
N MET A 1 8.64 -22.87 6.57
CA MET A 1 8.14 -23.04 7.96
C MET A 1 6.87 -22.23 8.03
N LEU A 2 5.74 -22.82 8.45
CA LEU A 2 4.51 -22.05 8.67
C LEU A 2 4.73 -21.14 9.89
N VAL A 3 4.25 -19.92 9.83
CA VAL A 3 4.32 -18.98 10.96
C VAL A 3 3.40 -19.51 12.07
N PRO A 4 3.89 -19.71 13.32
CA PRO A 4 3.06 -20.22 14.42
C PRO A 4 1.82 -19.34 14.65
N VAL A 5 0.70 -19.95 15.03
CA VAL A 5 -0.58 -19.24 15.21
C VAL A 5 -0.47 -18.18 16.31
N GLU A 6 0.34 -18.43 17.33
CA GLU A 6 0.60 -17.51 18.43
C GLU A 6 1.25 -16.21 17.91
N VAL A 7 2.21 -16.34 16.99
CA VAL A 7 2.88 -15.19 16.36
C VAL A 7 1.91 -14.41 15.48
N ILE A 8 1.01 -15.09 14.77
CA ILE A 8 -0.04 -14.45 13.98
C ILE A 8 -0.98 -13.64 14.87
N LEU A 9 -1.40 -14.22 16.01
CA LEU A 9 -2.25 -13.54 16.98
C LEU A 9 -1.54 -12.35 17.62
N ASP A 10 -0.26 -12.47 17.98
CA ASP A 10 0.54 -11.38 18.53
C ASP A 10 0.66 -10.21 17.53
N LEU A 11 0.89 -10.50 16.25
CA LEU A 11 0.92 -9.48 15.19
C LEU A 11 -0.46 -8.85 14.96
N TYR A 12 -1.54 -9.63 15.09
CA TYR A 12 -2.91 -9.14 14.94
C TYR A 12 -3.27 -8.11 16.01
N ILE A 13 -2.94 -8.39 17.28
CA ILE A 13 -3.24 -7.51 18.42
C ILE A 13 -2.21 -6.40 18.64
N SER A 14 -1.05 -6.48 17.98
CA SER A 14 -0.01 -5.45 18.07
C SER A 14 -0.52 -4.11 17.54
N PRO A 15 -0.20 -2.98 18.21
CA PRO A 15 -0.55 -1.65 17.73
C PRO A 15 0.21 -1.26 16.46
N GLY A 16 1.31 -1.95 16.14
CA GLY A 16 2.07 -1.74 14.91
C GLY A 16 1.49 -2.49 13.71
N ASP A 17 1.52 -1.87 12.54
CA ASP A 17 1.11 -2.52 11.29
C ASP A 17 2.26 -3.36 10.70
N LEU A 18 2.60 -4.45 11.40
CA LEU A 18 3.68 -5.35 11.01
C LEU A 18 3.15 -6.50 10.15
N PRO A 19 3.81 -6.81 9.00
CA PRO A 19 3.39 -7.91 8.16
C PRO A 19 3.89 -9.26 8.69
N ILE A 20 3.14 -10.31 8.37
CA ILE A 20 3.64 -11.68 8.39
C ILE A 20 4.48 -11.90 7.14
N ASN A 21 5.68 -12.44 7.30
CA ASN A 21 6.58 -12.70 6.18
C ASN A 21 6.59 -14.19 5.83
N ALA A 22 6.27 -14.53 4.58
CA ALA A 22 6.44 -15.86 4.03
C ALA A 22 7.58 -15.85 3.01
N ILE A 23 8.64 -16.63 3.25
CA ILE A 23 9.83 -16.66 2.39
C ILE A 23 9.94 -18.05 1.75
N HIS A 24 9.96 -18.07 0.42
CA HIS A 24 10.29 -19.26 -0.34
C HIS A 24 11.82 -19.34 -0.51
N LEU A 25 12.46 -20.03 0.43
CA LEU A 25 13.93 -20.10 0.53
C LEU A 25 14.65 -20.48 -0.78
N PRO A 26 14.17 -21.44 -1.59
CA PRO A 26 14.88 -21.83 -2.82
C PRO A 26 14.98 -20.71 -3.86
N THR A 27 13.96 -19.84 -3.99
CA THR A 27 13.96 -18.75 -4.98
C THR A 27 14.30 -17.39 -4.37
N GLY A 28 14.29 -17.28 -3.04
CA GLY A 28 14.43 -16.01 -2.33
C GLY A 28 13.19 -15.11 -2.40
N TYR A 29 12.09 -15.58 -2.99
CA TYR A 29 10.84 -14.80 -3.03
C TYR A 29 10.27 -14.62 -1.63
N LYS A 30 9.80 -13.41 -1.36
CA LYS A 30 9.19 -13.01 -0.11
C LYS A 30 7.80 -12.46 -0.38
N LEU A 31 6.84 -12.93 0.40
CA LEU A 31 5.51 -12.36 0.52
C LEU A 31 5.40 -11.66 1.88
N GLU A 32 4.87 -10.45 1.88
CA GLU A 32 4.51 -9.68 3.07
C GLU A 32 2.98 -9.64 3.17
N ILE A 33 2.43 -10.18 4.25
CA ILE A 33 0.99 -10.34 4.46
C ILE A 33 0.56 -9.42 5.59
N PHE A 34 -0.22 -8.41 5.26
CA PHE A 34 -0.79 -7.47 6.23
C PHE A 34 -2.17 -7.95 6.66
N LEU A 35 -2.43 -7.95 7.97
CA LEU A 35 -3.68 -8.44 8.55
C LEU A 35 -4.75 -7.36 8.52
N LEU A 36 -5.95 -7.70 8.03
CA LEU A 36 -7.11 -6.81 8.11
C LEU A 36 -7.65 -6.77 9.54
N ARG A 37 -7.71 -5.57 10.12
CA ARG A 37 -8.25 -5.32 11.47
C ARG A 37 -9.62 -4.63 11.37
N PRO A 38 -10.52 -4.80 12.37
CA PRO A 38 -11.87 -4.21 12.33
C PRO A 38 -11.89 -2.68 12.22
N ASP A 39 -10.85 -2.00 12.72
CA ASP A 39 -10.69 -0.55 12.74
C ASP A 39 -9.80 -0.01 11.61
N ASP A 40 -9.28 -0.88 10.74
CA ASP A 40 -8.46 -0.50 9.60
C ASP A 40 -9.31 -0.07 8.40
N ALA A 41 -9.83 1.15 8.50
CA ALA A 41 -10.74 1.70 7.51
C ALA A 41 -10.09 1.87 6.12
N LEU A 42 -8.78 2.20 6.06
CA LEU A 42 -8.06 2.35 4.79
C LEU A 42 -7.96 0.99 4.08
N ARG A 43 -7.51 -0.05 4.80
CA ARG A 43 -7.37 -1.39 4.20
C ARG A 43 -8.71 -2.00 3.83
N ALA A 44 -9.75 -1.76 4.62
CA ALA A 44 -11.11 -2.16 4.27
C ALA A 44 -11.58 -1.48 2.97
N SER A 45 -11.36 -0.17 2.82
CA SER A 45 -11.66 0.58 1.60
C SER A 45 -10.86 0.06 0.39
N ALA A 46 -9.55 -0.13 0.56
CA ALA A 46 -8.66 -0.61 -0.48
C ALA A 46 -9.03 -2.03 -0.96
N LEU A 47 -9.46 -2.91 -0.04
CA LEU A 47 -9.97 -4.23 -0.40
C LEU A 47 -11.29 -4.15 -1.16
N GLN A 48 -12.18 -3.21 -0.84
CA GLN A 48 -13.43 -3.04 -1.59
C GLN A 48 -13.20 -2.52 -3.01
N ARG A 49 -12.18 -1.67 -3.19
CA ARG A 49 -11.85 -1.00 -4.45
C ARG A 49 -10.78 -1.71 -5.29
N ARG A 50 -10.28 -2.87 -4.84
CA ARG A 50 -9.28 -3.67 -5.55
C ARG A 50 -9.69 -3.97 -7.00
N LEU A 51 -8.72 -3.94 -7.89
CA LEU A 51 -8.90 -4.14 -9.32
C LEU A 51 -8.57 -5.59 -9.68
N LEU A 52 -9.43 -6.26 -10.44
CA LEU A 52 -9.13 -7.58 -11.01
C LEU A 52 -8.30 -7.39 -12.28
N VAL A 53 -7.11 -7.97 -12.33
CA VAL A 53 -6.18 -7.85 -13.46
C VAL A 53 -5.79 -9.23 -13.94
N ASP A 54 -5.83 -9.46 -15.26
CA ASP A 54 -5.31 -10.65 -15.90
C ASP A 54 -3.80 -10.48 -16.19
N PHE A 55 -2.98 -11.31 -15.55
CA PHE A 55 -1.53 -11.36 -15.76
C PHE A 55 -1.11 -12.31 -16.88
N GLY A 56 -2.08 -12.91 -17.56
CA GLY A 56 -1.86 -13.85 -18.66
C GLY A 56 -1.48 -15.26 -18.20
N PRO A 57 -1.09 -16.13 -19.15
CA PRO A 57 -0.85 -17.54 -18.89
C PRO A 57 0.21 -17.78 -17.81
N GLY A 58 -0.09 -18.71 -16.88
CA GLY A 58 0.79 -19.09 -15.78
C GLY A 58 0.48 -18.40 -14.45
N ILE A 59 -0.06 -17.18 -14.48
CA ILE A 59 -0.52 -16.45 -13.28
C ILE A 59 -2.05 -16.38 -13.26
N GLY A 60 -2.67 -15.99 -14.38
CA GLY A 60 -4.11 -15.77 -14.48
C GLY A 60 -4.55 -14.45 -13.84
N GLU A 61 -5.80 -14.42 -13.36
CA GLU A 61 -6.38 -13.22 -12.76
C GLU A 61 -6.01 -13.09 -11.28
N ALA A 62 -5.62 -11.88 -10.87
CA ALA A 62 -5.40 -11.55 -9.47
C ALA A 62 -5.91 -10.16 -9.14
N TYR A 63 -6.34 -9.98 -7.89
CA TYR A 63 -6.70 -8.66 -7.39
C TYR A 63 -5.45 -7.87 -7.01
N VAL A 64 -5.40 -6.62 -7.44
CA VAL A 64 -4.38 -5.63 -7.09
C VAL A 64 -5.00 -4.38 -6.48
N HIS A 65 -4.20 -3.61 -5.76
CA HIS A 65 -4.62 -2.30 -5.27
C HIS A 65 -4.89 -1.33 -6.42
N SER A 66 -5.76 -0.35 -6.19
CA SER A 66 -5.88 0.79 -7.10
C SER A 66 -4.60 1.65 -7.03
N PRO A 67 -4.33 2.47 -8.06
CA PRO A 67 -3.21 3.43 -8.02
C PRO A 67 -3.27 4.36 -6.81
N GLU A 68 -4.47 4.82 -6.43
CA GLU A 68 -4.69 5.70 -5.27
C GLU A 68 -4.30 5.02 -3.97
N ASP A 69 -4.75 3.78 -3.75
CA ASP A 69 -4.42 3.03 -2.54
C ASP A 69 -2.91 2.77 -2.45
N LEU A 70 -2.24 2.49 -3.58
CA LEU A 70 -0.79 2.36 -3.62
C LEU A 70 -0.08 3.66 -3.22
N ILE A 71 -0.57 4.82 -3.69
CA ILE A 71 -0.04 6.13 -3.31
C ILE A 71 -0.23 6.36 -1.80
N LEU A 72 -1.44 6.10 -1.26
CA LEU A 72 -1.74 6.28 0.17
C LEU A 72 -0.82 5.45 1.07
N TYR A 73 -0.61 4.17 0.76
CA TYR A 73 0.33 3.33 1.51
C TYR A 73 1.77 3.84 1.41
N LYS A 74 2.21 4.31 0.23
CA LYS A 74 3.55 4.88 0.07
C LYS A 74 3.73 6.18 0.87
N LEU A 75 2.69 7.00 1.00
CA LEU A 75 2.69 8.18 1.87
C LEU A 75 2.84 7.79 3.33
N GLN A 76 2.08 6.81 3.81
CA GLN A 76 2.23 6.29 5.19
C GLN A 76 3.65 5.76 5.44
N TYR A 77 4.20 4.95 4.53
CA TYR A 77 5.55 4.42 4.69
C TYR A 77 6.64 5.50 4.62
N TYR A 78 6.44 6.55 3.81
CA TYR A 78 7.34 7.69 3.79
C TYR A 78 7.26 8.48 5.11
N SER A 79 6.06 8.72 5.63
CA SER A 79 5.85 9.36 6.94
C SER A 79 6.60 8.63 8.07
N LEU A 80 6.57 7.29 8.05
CA LEU A 80 7.20 6.47 9.08
C LEU A 80 8.72 6.31 8.93
N SER A 81 9.26 6.35 7.71
CA SER A 81 10.65 5.96 7.45
C SER A 81 11.53 7.00 6.78
N SER A 82 10.94 8.07 6.25
CA SER A 82 11.59 9.10 5.42
C SER A 82 12.39 8.55 4.23
N GLN A 83 12.15 7.30 3.81
CA GLN A 83 12.87 6.68 2.70
C GLN A 83 12.40 7.25 1.36
N THR A 84 13.28 7.99 0.67
CA THR A 84 13.01 8.66 -0.61
C THR A 84 12.57 7.73 -1.75
N LYS A 85 12.76 6.42 -1.61
CA LYS A 85 12.22 5.43 -2.56
C LYS A 85 10.70 5.56 -2.70
N HIS A 86 9.99 5.86 -1.61
CA HIS A 86 8.54 5.98 -1.63
C HIS A 86 8.07 7.17 -2.47
N VAL A 87 8.80 8.30 -2.43
CA VAL A 87 8.56 9.47 -3.27
C VAL A 87 8.73 9.12 -4.75
N ARG A 88 9.79 8.39 -5.10
CA ARG A 88 10.03 7.93 -6.48
C ARG A 88 8.95 6.96 -6.97
N ASP A 89 8.51 6.04 -6.11
CA ASP A 89 7.44 5.10 -6.42
C ASP A 89 6.12 5.84 -6.69
N ILE A 90 5.76 6.82 -5.85
CA ILE A 90 4.57 7.67 -6.03
C ILE A 90 4.63 8.40 -7.38
N GLY A 91 5.75 9.06 -7.68
CA GLY A 91 5.92 9.74 -8.97
C GLY A 91 5.81 8.79 -10.16
N SER A 92 6.35 7.57 -10.03
CA SER A 92 6.26 6.55 -11.08
C SER A 92 4.83 6.07 -11.30
N ILE A 93 4.04 5.89 -10.23
CA ILE A 93 2.62 5.54 -10.31
C ILE A 93 1.86 6.64 -11.04
N ILE A 94 1.98 7.90 -10.59
CA ILE A 94 1.30 9.06 -11.19
C ILE A 94 1.67 9.19 -12.68
N ALA A 95 2.96 9.05 -13.03
CA ALA A 95 3.39 9.13 -14.42
C ALA A 95 2.88 7.97 -15.29
N THR A 96 2.67 6.79 -14.70
CA THR A 96 2.21 5.59 -15.43
C THR A 96 0.72 5.66 -15.74
N VAL A 97 -0.10 6.08 -14.77
CA VAL A 97 -1.56 6.13 -14.94
C VAL A 97 -2.04 7.48 -15.49
N GLY A 98 -1.28 8.54 -15.25
CA GLY A 98 -1.64 9.93 -15.56
C GLY A 98 -2.35 10.59 -14.38
N ASP A 99 -1.92 11.80 -13.99
CA ASP A 99 -2.45 12.52 -12.82
C ASP A 99 -3.96 12.79 -12.94
N ASP A 100 -4.44 13.12 -14.13
CA ASP A 100 -5.88 13.37 -14.40
C ASP A 100 -6.75 12.10 -14.29
N SER A 101 -6.15 10.90 -14.30
CA SER A 101 -6.87 9.64 -14.15
C SER A 101 -7.13 9.25 -12.70
N LEU A 102 -6.45 9.89 -11.75
CA LEU A 102 -6.55 9.58 -10.34
C LEU A 102 -7.85 10.13 -9.76
N GLU A 103 -8.47 9.37 -8.86
CA GLU A 103 -9.61 9.84 -8.06
C GLU A 103 -9.15 10.80 -6.95
N HIS A 104 -8.94 12.08 -7.31
CA HIS A 104 -8.41 13.11 -6.40
C HIS A 104 -9.27 13.34 -5.15
N ASP A 105 -10.59 13.21 -5.25
CA ASP A 105 -11.48 13.33 -4.08
C ASP A 105 -11.24 12.20 -3.07
N TYR A 106 -10.98 10.98 -3.55
CA TYR A 106 -10.65 9.83 -2.71
C TYR A 106 -9.28 9.99 -2.06
N LEU A 107 -8.28 10.41 -2.83
CA LEU A 107 -6.95 10.72 -2.29
C LEU A 107 -7.03 11.80 -1.22
N THR A 108 -7.68 12.92 -1.51
CA THR A 108 -7.82 14.04 -0.57
C THR A 108 -8.52 13.60 0.72
N HIS A 109 -9.59 12.84 0.62
CA HIS A 109 -10.30 12.30 1.78
C HIS A 109 -9.38 11.48 2.70
N TRP A 110 -8.60 10.56 2.14
CA TRP A 110 -7.71 9.72 2.94
C TRP A 110 -6.46 10.43 3.42
N ILE A 111 -5.87 11.31 2.61
CA ILE A 111 -4.72 12.11 3.01
C ILE A 111 -5.06 12.97 4.23
N ASP A 112 -6.24 13.61 4.24
CA ASP A 112 -6.72 14.38 5.39
C ASP A 112 -6.98 13.48 6.60
N ARG A 113 -7.72 12.38 6.42
CA ARG A 113 -8.06 11.44 7.49
C ARG A 113 -6.84 10.77 8.14
N LEU A 114 -5.74 10.63 7.39
CA LEU A 114 -4.49 10.02 7.85
C LEU A 114 -3.46 11.06 8.33
N ASP A 115 -3.80 12.35 8.33
CA ASP A 115 -2.90 13.45 8.68
C ASP A 115 -1.60 13.47 7.83
N LEU A 116 -1.76 13.25 6.52
CA LEU A 116 -0.65 13.17 5.56
C LEU A 116 -0.57 14.39 4.62
N THR A 117 -1.37 15.43 4.87
CA THR A 117 -1.51 16.60 3.98
C THR A 117 -0.17 17.29 3.73
N GLU A 118 0.62 17.57 4.77
CA GLU A 118 1.91 18.25 4.62
C GLU A 118 2.90 17.40 3.80
N ILE A 119 2.94 16.09 4.07
CA ILE A 119 3.79 15.13 3.38
C ILE A 119 3.40 15.03 1.89
N TRP A 120 2.10 14.99 1.61
CA TRP A 120 1.61 14.98 0.24
C TRP A 120 2.04 16.23 -0.53
N LEU A 121 1.86 17.42 0.05
CA LEU A 121 2.27 18.69 -0.56
C LEU A 121 3.78 18.75 -0.80
N GLU A 122 4.58 18.25 0.14
CA GLU A 122 6.03 18.16 -0.02
C GLU A 122 6.41 17.28 -1.22
N ILE A 123 5.82 16.09 -1.31
CA ILE A 123 6.07 15.14 -2.40
C ILE A 123 5.64 15.73 -3.75
N ARG A 124 4.45 16.32 -3.82
CA ARG A 124 3.94 17.01 -5.02
C ARG A 124 4.91 18.09 -5.51
N LYS A 125 5.39 18.93 -4.59
CA LYS A 125 6.41 19.94 -4.90
C LYS A 125 7.71 19.33 -5.44
N GLN A 126 8.17 18.20 -4.90
CA GLN A 126 9.36 17.51 -5.39
C GLN A 126 9.16 16.90 -6.80
N LEU A 127 7.95 16.44 -7.11
CA LEU A 127 7.59 15.86 -8.40
C LEU A 127 7.33 16.91 -9.49
N GLY A 128 7.23 18.20 -9.12
CA GLY A 128 6.99 19.29 -10.06
C GLY A 128 5.55 19.38 -10.56
N SER A 129 4.60 18.87 -9.76
CA SER A 129 3.17 18.71 -10.07
C SER A 129 2.29 18.99 -8.86
#